data_AF-A0A9E5N998-F1
#
_entry.id   AF-A0A9E5N998-F1
#
_cell.length_a   1.000
_cell.length_b   1.000
_cell.length_c   1.000
_cell.angle_alpha   90.00
_cell.angle_beta   90.00
_cell.angle_gamma   90.00
#
_symmetry.space_group_name_H-M   'P 1'
#
loop_
_entity.id
_entity.type
_entity.pdbx_description
1 polymer ?
#
loop_
_entity_poly.entity_id
_entity_poly.type
_entity_poly.pdbx_seq_one_letter_code
_entity_poly.pdbx_strand_id
1 'polypeptide(L)'
;RESLPVNEVVLELLDRSGAAGLEFKDIRARCGLSVAELRSCLEGLRTEGQVHAGRRERWFGANAVKDIEVKVVQALAQFHRREPLRAFVPLNLVIGAAAPAVEQREGLRLALEALVRQGMVVSTGDRMRLAGHQPQWSGPFAAAREKILDEILRSGLAVPSPAELAAKAGLKEKDCQRVLEA
;
A
#
# COMPACT_ATOMS: atom_id res chain seq x y z
N ARG A 1 -9.02 -36.35 -21.51
CA ARG A 1 -8.94 -35.11 -20.71
C ARG A 1 -8.02 -35.43 -19.55
N GLU A 2 -6.76 -35.04 -19.62
CA GLU A 2 -5.86 -35.16 -18.47
C GLU A 2 -6.39 -34.25 -17.37
N SER A 3 -6.58 -34.82 -16.18
CA SER A 3 -6.92 -34.06 -14.99
C SER A 3 -5.72 -33.22 -14.59
N LEU A 4 -5.90 -31.91 -14.44
CA LEU A 4 -4.86 -31.03 -13.92
C LEU A 4 -4.38 -31.55 -12.56
N PRO A 5 -3.07 -31.46 -12.26
CA PRO A 5 -2.56 -31.83 -10.95
C PRO A 5 -3.17 -30.93 -9.87
N VAL A 6 -3.27 -31.47 -8.64
CA VAL A 6 -4.04 -30.85 -7.54
C VAL A 6 -3.56 -29.44 -7.21
N ASN A 7 -2.25 -29.20 -7.25
CA ASN A 7 -1.64 -27.89 -7.05
C ASN A 7 -2.13 -26.86 -8.07
N GLU A 8 -2.20 -27.21 -9.35
CA GLU A 8 -2.71 -26.31 -10.41
C GLU A 8 -4.19 -25.97 -10.21
N VAL A 9 -5.00 -26.94 -9.77
CA VAL A 9 -6.42 -26.69 -9.45
C VAL A 9 -6.55 -25.69 -8.29
N VAL A 10 -5.76 -25.86 -7.23
CA VAL A 10 -5.77 -24.96 -6.08
C VAL A 10 -5.31 -23.55 -6.48
N LEU A 11 -4.23 -23.44 -7.27
CA LEU A 11 -3.72 -22.17 -7.76
C LEU A 11 -4.74 -21.44 -8.63
N GLU A 12 -5.33 -22.13 -9.61
CA GLU A 12 -6.37 -21.56 -10.48
C GLU A 12 -7.58 -21.06 -9.69
N LEU A 13 -8.01 -21.80 -8.65
CA LEU A 13 -9.10 -21.36 -7.78
C LEU A 13 -8.75 -20.09 -7.01
N LEU A 14 -7.54 -20.00 -6.50
CA LEU A 14 -7.05 -18.85 -5.74
C LEU A 14 -6.86 -17.63 -6.66
N ASP A 15 -6.31 -17.81 -7.85
CA ASP A 15 -6.12 -16.73 -8.82
C ASP A 15 -7.47 -16.18 -9.30
N ARG A 16 -8.46 -17.04 -9.58
CA ARG A 16 -9.85 -16.60 -9.89
C ARG A 16 -10.53 -15.85 -8.76
N SER A 17 -10.18 -16.14 -7.51
CA SER A 17 -10.72 -15.41 -6.36
C SER A 17 -10.14 -14.01 -6.22
N GLY A 18 -9.00 -13.75 -6.87
CA GLY A 18 -8.32 -12.47 -6.87
C GLY A 18 -8.09 -11.94 -5.45
N ALA A 19 -8.34 -10.64 -5.28
CA ALA A 19 -8.10 -9.95 -4.01
C ALA A 19 -8.98 -10.41 -2.85
N ALA A 20 -10.08 -11.12 -3.11
CA ALA A 20 -10.96 -11.61 -2.05
C ALA A 20 -10.40 -12.87 -1.36
N GLY A 21 -9.56 -13.64 -2.06
CA GLY A 21 -9.06 -14.93 -1.59
C GLY A 21 -10.17 -15.98 -1.42
N LEU A 22 -9.80 -17.14 -0.88
CA LEU A 22 -10.75 -18.19 -0.49
C LEU A 22 -10.45 -18.70 0.91
N GLU A 23 -11.49 -19.04 1.67
CA GLU A 23 -11.33 -19.73 2.94
C GLU A 23 -10.97 -21.19 2.71
N PHE A 24 -10.18 -21.77 3.61
CA PHE A 24 -9.73 -23.16 3.53
C PHE A 24 -10.89 -24.15 3.27
N LYS A 25 -12.04 -23.94 3.93
CA LYS A 25 -13.24 -24.76 3.76
C LYS A 25 -13.80 -24.71 2.33
N ASP A 26 -13.72 -23.55 1.67
CA ASP A 26 -14.28 -23.33 0.33
C ASP A 26 -13.35 -23.92 -0.73
N ILE A 27 -12.03 -23.83 -0.53
CA ILE A 27 -11.04 -24.51 -1.37
C ILE A 27 -11.25 -26.02 -1.29
N ARG A 28 -11.41 -26.55 -0.07
CA ARG A 28 -11.66 -27.97 0.16
C ARG A 28 -12.93 -28.45 -0.55
N ALA A 29 -14.03 -27.71 -0.41
CA ALA A 29 -15.31 -28.04 -1.04
C ALA A 29 -15.21 -28.09 -2.58
N ARG A 30 -14.32 -27.32 -3.19
CA ARG A 30 -14.12 -27.27 -4.65
C ARG A 30 -13.10 -28.27 -5.18
N CYS A 31 -12.09 -28.63 -4.38
CA CYS A 31 -11.02 -29.54 -4.80
C CYS A 31 -11.28 -31.01 -4.43
N GLY A 32 -12.21 -31.28 -3.48
CA GLY A 32 -12.50 -32.63 -3.02
C GLY A 32 -11.40 -33.29 -2.17
N LEU A 33 -10.39 -32.52 -1.74
CA LEU A 33 -9.27 -33.01 -0.94
C LEU A 33 -9.67 -33.24 0.53
N SER A 34 -8.99 -34.17 1.19
CA SER A 34 -9.02 -34.25 2.65
C SER A 34 -8.36 -33.02 3.29
N VAL A 35 -8.60 -32.83 4.59
CA VAL A 35 -7.98 -31.73 5.34
C VAL A 35 -6.45 -31.83 5.35
N ALA A 36 -5.92 -33.05 5.51
CA ALA A 36 -4.47 -33.27 5.55
C ALA A 36 -3.81 -32.98 4.19
N GLU A 37 -4.41 -33.46 3.10
CA GLU A 37 -3.91 -33.22 1.74
C GLU A 37 -3.92 -31.73 1.39
N LEU A 38 -5.03 -31.03 1.66
CA LEU A 38 -5.12 -29.60 1.35
C LEU A 38 -4.14 -28.78 2.19
N ARG A 39 -3.96 -29.09 3.48
CA ARG A 39 -2.96 -28.40 4.31
C ARG A 39 -1.55 -28.61 3.78
N SER A 40 -1.19 -29.85 3.45
CA SER A 40 0.12 -30.18 2.88
C SER A 40 0.35 -29.44 1.55
N CYS A 41 -0.65 -29.47 0.66
CA CYS A 41 -0.60 -28.77 -0.62
C CYS A 41 -0.40 -27.26 -0.45
N LEU A 42 -1.21 -26.59 0.38
CA LEU A 42 -1.12 -25.14 0.59
C LEU A 42 0.20 -24.75 1.26
N GLU A 43 0.73 -25.57 2.15
CA GLU A 43 2.01 -25.31 2.81
C GLU A 43 3.20 -25.47 1.86
N GLY A 44 3.16 -26.47 0.97
CA GLY A 44 4.13 -26.60 -0.13
C GLY A 44 4.12 -25.38 -1.05
N LEU A 45 2.93 -25.02 -1.55
CA LEU A 45 2.74 -23.82 -2.39
C LEU A 45 3.18 -22.52 -1.68
N ARG A 46 2.97 -22.42 -0.37
CA ARG A 46 3.38 -21.27 0.43
C ARG A 46 4.90 -21.18 0.54
N THR A 47 5.56 -22.32 0.73
CA THR A 47 7.02 -22.42 0.80
C THR A 47 7.66 -22.05 -0.53
N GLU A 48 7.02 -22.42 -1.64
CA GLU A 48 7.40 -22.06 -3.01
C GLU A 48 7.05 -20.61 -3.37
N GLY A 49 6.34 -19.88 -2.49
CA GLY A 49 5.94 -18.49 -2.71
C GLY A 49 4.80 -18.32 -3.72
N GLN A 50 4.07 -19.38 -4.06
CA GLN A 50 2.95 -19.35 -5.00
C GLN A 50 1.62 -18.97 -4.36
N VAL A 51 1.51 -19.07 -3.02
CA VAL A 51 0.32 -18.64 -2.26
C VAL A 51 0.70 -17.90 -0.99
N HIS A 52 -0.23 -17.08 -0.49
CA HIS A 52 -0.12 -16.38 0.78
C HIS A 52 -1.23 -16.79 1.74
N ALA A 53 -0.85 -17.02 3.00
CA ALA A 53 -1.81 -17.21 4.08
C ALA A 53 -2.22 -15.85 4.66
N GLY A 54 -3.53 -15.63 4.74
CA GLY A 54 -4.14 -14.50 5.45
C GLY A 54 -4.80 -14.93 6.75
N ARG A 55 -5.53 -13.99 7.35
CA ARG A 55 -6.31 -14.21 8.57
C ARG A 55 -7.49 -15.15 8.32
N ARG A 56 -7.96 -15.81 9.39
CA ARG A 56 -9.16 -16.68 9.38
C ARG A 56 -9.10 -17.81 8.35
N GLU A 57 -7.92 -18.43 8.22
CA GLU A 57 -7.67 -19.52 7.26
C GLU A 57 -8.02 -19.16 5.81
N ARG A 58 -7.87 -17.88 5.45
CA ARG A 58 -8.03 -17.40 4.08
C ARG A 58 -6.70 -17.47 3.33
N TRP A 59 -6.75 -17.87 2.08
CA TRP A 59 -5.60 -18.06 1.21
C TRP A 59 -5.75 -17.23 -0.06
N PHE A 60 -4.61 -16.82 -0.61
CA PHE A 60 -4.52 -15.96 -1.79
C PHE A 60 -3.45 -16.51 -2.73
N GLY A 61 -3.69 -16.44 -4.03
CA GLY A 61 -2.66 -16.70 -5.03
C GLY A 61 -1.61 -15.57 -5.03
N ALA A 62 -0.35 -15.89 -5.32
CA ALA A 62 0.70 -14.89 -5.42
C ALA A 62 0.39 -13.86 -6.52
N ASN A 63 -0.17 -14.31 -7.64
CA ASN A 63 -0.58 -13.42 -8.74
C ASN A 63 -1.68 -12.46 -8.29
N ALA A 64 -2.69 -12.98 -7.57
CA ALA A 64 -3.76 -12.15 -7.02
C ALA A 64 -3.25 -11.06 -6.07
N VAL A 65 -2.27 -11.36 -5.21
CA VAL A 65 -1.63 -10.34 -4.36
C VAL A 65 -0.83 -9.36 -5.20
N LYS A 66 -0.09 -9.85 -6.20
CA LYS A 66 0.74 -9.01 -7.08
C LYS A 66 -0.09 -8.01 -7.89
N ASP A 67 -1.27 -8.41 -8.35
CA ASP A 67 -2.19 -7.51 -9.05
C ASP A 67 -2.65 -6.35 -8.15
N ILE A 68 -2.82 -6.60 -6.86
CA ILE A 68 -3.16 -5.54 -5.90
C ILE A 68 -1.95 -4.64 -5.65
N GLU A 69 -0.73 -5.19 -5.56
CA GLU A 69 0.49 -4.37 -5.47
C GLU A 69 0.57 -3.38 -6.63
N VAL A 70 0.31 -3.85 -7.86
CA VAL A 70 0.27 -3.01 -9.07
C VAL A 70 -0.77 -1.89 -8.93
N LYS A 71 -1.99 -2.22 -8.49
CA LYS A 71 -3.06 -1.22 -8.28
C LYS A 71 -2.67 -0.18 -7.23
N VAL A 72 -2.05 -0.58 -6.13
CA VAL A 72 -1.57 0.34 -5.09
C VAL A 72 -0.52 1.31 -5.65
N VAL A 73 0.48 0.77 -6.35
CA VAL A 73 1.57 1.57 -6.94
C VAL A 73 1.00 2.56 -7.97
N GLN A 74 0.08 2.11 -8.82
CA GLN A 74 -0.59 2.96 -9.81
C GLN A 74 -1.43 4.06 -9.14
N ALA A 75 -2.18 3.73 -8.09
CA ALA A 75 -2.97 4.70 -7.33
C ALA A 75 -2.06 5.77 -6.72
N LEU A 76 -1.00 5.37 -6.01
CA LEU A 76 -0.04 6.31 -5.42
C LEU A 76 0.61 7.20 -6.49
N ALA A 77 1.04 6.62 -7.62
CA ALA A 77 1.62 7.37 -8.73
C ALA A 77 0.62 8.40 -9.29
N GLN A 78 -0.66 8.05 -9.42
CA GLN A 78 -1.69 8.97 -9.87
C GLN A 78 -1.94 10.11 -8.88
N PHE A 79 -2.01 9.80 -7.58
CA PHE A 79 -2.15 10.82 -6.53
C PHE A 79 -0.97 11.79 -6.54
N HIS A 80 0.26 11.28 -6.61
CA HIS A 80 1.46 12.11 -6.66
C HIS A 80 1.57 12.96 -7.91
N ARG A 81 1.13 12.46 -9.08
CA ARG A 81 1.07 13.29 -10.30
C ARG A 81 0.03 14.41 -10.18
N ARG A 82 -1.11 14.16 -9.54
CA ARG A 82 -2.17 15.15 -9.36
C ARG A 82 -1.84 16.18 -8.28
N GLU A 83 -1.14 15.77 -7.24
CA GLU A 83 -0.77 16.59 -6.09
C GLU A 83 0.75 16.49 -5.82
N PRO A 84 1.63 17.03 -6.69
CA PRO A 84 3.09 16.83 -6.58
C PRO A 84 3.73 17.37 -5.30
N LEU A 85 3.11 18.38 -4.68
CA LEU A 85 3.54 18.98 -3.41
C LEU A 85 3.20 18.11 -2.20
N ARG A 86 2.33 17.11 -2.36
CA ARG A 86 1.87 16.26 -1.26
C ARG A 86 2.85 15.13 -1.06
N ALA A 87 3.43 15.03 0.14
CA ALA A 87 4.39 14.00 0.50
C ALA A 87 3.77 12.63 0.68
N PHE A 88 2.60 12.56 1.33
CA PHE A 88 1.92 11.31 1.64
C PHE A 88 0.46 11.32 1.22
N VAL A 89 0.00 10.16 0.78
CA VAL A 89 -1.39 9.84 0.45
C VAL A 89 -2.05 9.14 1.65
N PRO A 90 -3.24 9.58 2.09
CA PRO A 90 -4.03 8.88 3.08
C PRO A 90 -4.35 7.44 2.67
N LEU A 91 -4.21 6.50 3.61
CA LEU A 91 -4.44 5.07 3.38
C LEU A 91 -5.86 4.78 2.89
N ASN A 92 -6.88 5.50 3.39
CA ASN A 92 -8.27 5.33 2.96
C ASN A 92 -8.47 5.63 1.46
N LEU A 93 -7.72 6.57 0.88
CA LEU A 93 -7.77 6.84 -0.56
C LEU A 93 -7.15 5.71 -1.36
N VAL A 94 -6.05 5.13 -0.86
CA VAL A 94 -5.40 3.97 -1.48
C VAL A 94 -6.30 2.74 -1.40
N ILE A 95 -6.95 2.49 -0.26
CA ILE A 95 -7.95 1.43 -0.10
C ILE A 95 -9.06 1.59 -1.15
N GLY A 96 -9.65 2.79 -1.24
CA GLY A 96 -10.74 3.06 -2.19
C GLY A 96 -10.33 2.86 -3.66
N ALA A 97 -9.07 3.13 -4.00
CA ALA A 97 -8.57 2.95 -5.37
C ALA A 97 -8.17 1.51 -5.71
N ALA A 98 -7.52 0.79 -4.79
CA ALA A 98 -6.92 -0.52 -5.07
C ALA A 98 -7.81 -1.71 -4.68
N ALA A 99 -8.63 -1.58 -3.64
CA ALA A 99 -9.45 -2.65 -3.08
C ALA A 99 -10.73 -2.08 -2.42
N PRO A 100 -11.68 -1.55 -3.21
CA PRO A 100 -12.87 -0.87 -2.69
C PRO A 100 -13.82 -1.79 -1.92
N ALA A 101 -13.82 -3.10 -2.20
CA ALA A 101 -14.71 -4.05 -1.58
C ALA A 101 -14.14 -4.58 -0.26
N VAL A 102 -15.02 -4.85 0.73
CA VAL A 102 -14.59 -5.22 2.10
C VAL A 102 -13.84 -6.55 2.10
N GLU A 103 -14.21 -7.45 1.22
CA GLU A 103 -13.67 -8.81 1.09
C GLU A 103 -12.22 -8.77 0.60
N GLN A 104 -11.82 -7.69 -0.08
CA GLN A 104 -10.50 -7.49 -0.67
C GLN A 104 -9.48 -6.92 0.33
N ARG A 105 -9.93 -6.48 1.51
CA ARG A 105 -9.07 -5.79 2.49
C ARG A 105 -7.90 -6.63 2.99
N GLU A 106 -8.11 -7.93 3.12
CA GLU A 106 -7.05 -8.83 3.56
C GLU A 106 -6.00 -9.07 2.48
N GLY A 107 -6.42 -9.20 1.21
CA GLY A 107 -5.50 -9.23 0.07
C GLY A 107 -4.72 -7.91 -0.05
N LEU A 108 -5.38 -6.76 0.15
CA LEU A 108 -4.72 -5.47 0.21
C LEU A 108 -3.69 -5.39 1.34
N ARG A 109 -4.02 -5.88 2.54
CA ARG A 109 -3.08 -5.91 3.68
C ARG A 109 -1.80 -6.65 3.30
N LEU A 110 -1.93 -7.85 2.71
CA LEU A 110 -0.79 -8.65 2.26
C LEU A 110 0.04 -7.91 1.20
N ALA A 111 -0.61 -7.28 0.22
CA ALA A 111 0.06 -6.50 -0.82
C ALA A 111 0.81 -5.28 -0.25
N LEU A 112 0.22 -4.56 0.71
CA LEU A 112 0.87 -3.42 1.36
C LEU A 112 2.08 -3.86 2.19
N GLU A 113 1.97 -4.95 2.94
CA GLU A 113 3.09 -5.52 3.70
C GLU A 113 4.23 -5.95 2.77
N ALA A 114 3.90 -6.55 1.62
CA ALA A 114 4.88 -6.93 0.62
C ALA A 114 5.57 -5.69 0.01
N LEU A 115 4.82 -4.66 -0.39
CA LEU A 115 5.37 -3.42 -0.94
C LEU A 115 6.27 -2.66 0.05
N VAL A 116 5.90 -2.62 1.33
CA VAL A 116 6.74 -2.03 2.38
C VAL A 116 8.02 -2.84 2.58
N ARG A 117 7.91 -4.17 2.65
CA ARG A 117 9.07 -5.06 2.79
C ARG A 117 10.01 -4.98 1.59
N GLN A 118 9.48 -4.81 0.39
CA GLN A 118 10.24 -4.60 -0.85
C GLN A 118 10.86 -3.18 -0.94
N GLY A 119 10.53 -2.27 -0.03
CA GLY A 119 11.01 -0.89 -0.06
C GLY A 119 10.38 -0.04 -1.18
N MET A 120 9.28 -0.50 -1.79
CA MET A 120 8.58 0.21 -2.87
C MET A 120 7.65 1.29 -2.32
N VAL A 121 7.13 1.09 -1.12
CA VAL A 121 6.22 2.00 -0.42
C VAL A 121 6.76 2.30 0.97
N VAL A 122 6.70 3.57 1.37
CA VAL A 122 6.95 4.02 2.73
C VAL A 122 5.60 4.29 3.39
N SER A 123 5.37 3.68 4.56
CA SER A 123 4.16 3.85 5.36
C SER A 123 4.49 4.57 6.67
N THR A 124 3.64 5.51 7.07
CA THR A 124 3.76 6.27 8.32
C THR A 124 2.37 6.53 8.88
N GLY A 125 2.01 5.79 9.94
CA GLY A 125 0.66 5.82 10.50
C GLY A 125 -0.38 5.41 9.46
N ASP A 126 -1.37 6.27 9.24
CA ASP A 126 -2.46 6.12 8.27
C ASP A 126 -2.15 6.76 6.91
N ARG A 127 -0.88 7.06 6.61
CA ARG A 127 -0.46 7.69 5.36
C ARG A 127 0.69 6.91 4.72
N MET A 128 0.80 7.00 3.40
CA MET A 128 1.82 6.27 2.64
C MET A 128 2.23 7.00 1.36
N ARG A 129 3.42 6.67 0.86
CA ARG A 129 3.96 7.20 -0.40
C ARG A 129 4.82 6.16 -1.11
N LEU A 130 4.96 6.29 -2.43
CA LEU A 130 6.05 5.62 -3.15
C LEU A 130 7.39 6.02 -2.55
N ALA A 131 8.29 5.06 -2.36
CA ALA A 131 9.59 5.30 -1.75
C ALA A 131 10.42 6.34 -2.51
N GLY A 132 10.33 6.33 -3.85
CA GLY A 132 11.00 7.30 -4.72
C GLY A 132 10.26 8.64 -4.90
N HIS A 133 9.08 8.83 -4.30
CA HIS A 133 8.39 10.13 -4.39
C HIS A 133 9.02 11.13 -3.43
N GLN A 134 9.46 12.25 -3.99
CA GLN A 134 9.82 13.45 -3.25
C GLN A 134 8.87 14.58 -3.67
N PRO A 135 8.29 15.33 -2.71
CA PRO A 135 7.48 16.50 -3.02
C PRO A 135 8.21 17.45 -3.96
N GLN A 136 7.58 17.78 -5.08
CA GLN A 136 8.16 18.67 -6.07
C GLN A 136 7.86 20.12 -5.69
N TRP A 137 8.75 20.71 -4.90
CA TRP A 137 8.70 22.13 -4.57
C TRP A 137 9.13 22.95 -5.79
N SER A 138 8.18 23.59 -6.46
CA SER A 138 8.45 24.46 -7.60
C SER A 138 7.95 25.89 -7.37
N GLY A 139 8.66 26.87 -7.95
CA GLY A 139 8.24 28.27 -7.93
C GLY A 139 8.18 28.86 -6.50
N PRO A 140 7.10 29.59 -6.14
CA PRO A 140 6.97 30.22 -4.83
C PRO A 140 7.11 29.26 -3.63
N PHE A 141 6.73 27.99 -3.78
CA PHE A 141 6.82 27.00 -2.70
C PHE A 141 8.24 26.53 -2.40
N ALA A 142 9.15 26.53 -3.40
CA ALA A 142 10.55 26.19 -3.18
C ALA A 142 11.25 27.26 -2.33
N ALA A 143 11.12 28.53 -2.73
CA ALA A 143 11.69 29.66 -2.01
C ALA A 143 11.07 29.81 -0.60
N ALA A 144 9.76 29.56 -0.46
CA ALA A 144 9.11 29.58 0.83
C ALA A 144 9.61 28.45 1.76
N ARG A 145 9.85 27.24 1.23
CA ARG A 145 10.40 26.13 2.01
C ARG A 145 11.79 26.44 2.56
N GLU A 146 12.67 27.01 1.73
CA GLU A 146 14.01 27.42 2.18
C GLU A 146 13.92 28.46 3.29
N LYS A 147 13.08 29.49 3.14
CA LYS A 147 12.85 30.50 4.19
C LYS A 147 12.33 29.90 5.49
N ILE A 148 11.39 28.95 5.41
CA ILE A 148 10.82 28.27 6.57
C ILE A 148 11.90 27.44 7.29
N LEU A 149 12.71 26.68 6.54
CA LEU A 149 13.78 25.87 7.11
C LEU A 149 14.87 26.73 7.75
N ASP A 150 15.29 27.81 7.08
CA ASP A 150 16.27 28.76 7.61
C ASP A 150 15.80 29.39 8.90
N GLU A 151 14.51 29.77 8.98
CA GLU A 151 13.93 30.33 10.19
C GLU A 151 13.95 29.30 11.32
N ILE A 152 13.44 28.08 11.09
CA ILE A 152 13.44 27.00 12.09
C ILE A 152 14.86 26.75 12.63
N LEU A 153 15.86 26.68 11.74
CA LEU A 153 17.25 26.47 12.12
C LEU A 153 17.82 27.64 12.94
N ARG A 154 17.48 28.89 12.60
CA ARG A 154 17.93 30.08 13.34
C ARG A 154 17.24 30.23 14.69
N SER A 155 15.99 29.81 14.82
CA SER A 155 15.19 29.96 16.04
C SER A 155 15.59 29.00 17.17
N GLY A 156 16.41 27.98 16.88
CA GLY A 156 16.87 27.02 17.88
C GLY A 156 15.70 26.29 18.55
N LEU A 157 15.57 26.43 19.87
CA LEU A 157 14.46 25.83 20.64
C LEU A 157 13.17 26.66 20.61
N ALA A 158 13.21 27.90 20.13
CA ALA A 158 12.06 28.81 20.08
C ALA A 158 11.43 28.83 18.67
N VAL A 159 11.14 27.64 18.12
CA VAL A 159 10.59 27.49 16.77
C VAL A 159 9.26 28.26 16.65
N PRO A 160 9.11 29.19 15.69
CA PRO A 160 7.89 29.95 15.51
C PRO A 160 6.72 29.04 15.13
N SER A 161 5.51 29.50 15.42
CA SER A 161 4.29 28.80 15.05
C SER A 161 4.13 28.69 13.53
N PRO A 162 3.36 27.70 13.01
CA PRO A 162 3.08 27.61 11.58
C PRO A 162 2.49 28.89 10.96
N ALA A 163 1.68 29.64 11.73
CA ALA A 163 1.12 30.91 11.28
C ALA A 163 2.19 32.00 11.10
N GLU A 164 3.15 32.09 12.03
CA GLU A 164 4.27 33.04 11.95
C GLU A 164 5.23 32.69 10.82
N LEU A 165 5.54 31.39 10.66
CA LEU A 165 6.34 30.88 9.55
C LEU A 165 5.66 31.17 8.20
N ALA A 166 4.35 30.98 8.10
CA ALA A 166 3.59 31.27 6.89
C ALA A 166 3.62 32.76 6.52
N ALA A 167 3.43 33.65 7.49
CA ALA A 167 3.49 35.09 7.29
C ALA A 167 4.88 35.54 6.80
N LYS A 168 5.96 35.02 7.40
CA LYS A 168 7.34 35.30 6.98
C LYS A 168 7.67 34.74 5.59
N ALA A 169 7.12 33.57 5.26
CA ALA A 169 7.36 32.89 3.98
C ALA A 169 6.48 33.42 2.83
N GLY A 170 5.48 34.27 3.13
CA GLY A 170 4.51 34.75 2.14
C GLY A 170 3.54 33.66 1.65
N LEU A 171 3.28 32.66 2.49
CA LEU A 171 2.37 31.55 2.20
C LEU A 171 1.07 31.68 3.00
N LYS A 172 0.03 30.97 2.54
CA LYS A 172 -1.11 30.65 3.40
C LYS A 172 -0.66 29.63 4.44
N GLU A 173 -1.22 29.73 5.65
CA GLU A 173 -0.90 28.81 6.76
C GLU A 173 -1.05 27.33 6.36
N LYS A 174 -2.12 26.99 5.63
CA LYS A 174 -2.35 25.63 5.11
C LYS A 174 -1.22 25.14 4.20
N ASP A 175 -0.59 26.03 3.45
CA ASP A 175 0.52 25.68 2.57
C ASP A 175 1.85 25.58 3.33
N CYS A 176 2.06 26.42 4.34
CA CYS A 176 3.19 26.29 5.28
C CYS A 176 3.11 24.94 6.01
N GLN A 177 1.93 24.55 6.49
CA GLN A 177 1.72 23.26 7.14
C GLN A 177 2.07 22.08 6.23
N ARG A 178 1.77 22.17 4.93
CA ARG A 178 2.15 21.14 3.94
C ARG A 178 3.67 21.02 3.78
N VAL A 179 4.39 22.14 3.88
CA VAL A 179 5.86 22.16 3.84
C VAL A 179 6.46 21.50 5.09
N LEU A 180 5.85 21.72 6.26
CA LEU A 180 6.30 21.16 7.54
C LEU A 180 6.03 19.65 7.68
N GLU A 181 4.97 19.15 7.05
CA GLU A 181 4.56 17.73 7.11
C GLU A 181 5.20 16.84 6.04
N ALA A 182 6.04 17.41 5.18
CA ALA A 182 6.62 16.75 4.02
C ALA A 182 8.01 16.17 4.26
#